data_AF-A0A960VDM9-F1
#
_entry.id   AF-A0A960VDM9-F1
#
_cell.length_a   1.000
_cell.length_b   1.000
_cell.length_c   1.000
_cell.angle_alpha   90.00
_cell.angle_beta   90.00
_cell.angle_gamma   90.00
#
_symmetry.space_group_name_H-M   'P 1'
#
loop_
_entity.id
_entity.type
_entity.pdbx_description
1 polymer ?
#
loop_
_entity_poly.entity_id
_entity_poly.type
_entity_poly.pdbx_seq_one_letter_code
_entity_poly.pdbx_strand_id
1 'polypeptide(L)'
;MNPLTPSLFLFEKPATDIFEKKFSSDFANASLKVMMKVITYLLSEKEAFFLLAPNAANNQCHVYSTRMALIQRKYRQMSEEKKQAYTQTNRFLFLSFFLSFHFDPRKKSSICDVIKKVRKEFSIELPRSAKKFYQFAKDSEECRTRASRDALIQVSRDYLRKDLKSKCDLPLYRELYLISSHDLKLKLKRKCGIHYTFPKFAGVVYIVDLIYKHAIATMLRVKVITKHGTEEMCYVSFDPKNGMVPKEEVDEGSINKKEPIIVFEGLVTDGSLSYQDALALGKKCPRSFRHLGGEKNLHKLEENCSFCLKGNSLSLESFKNELKNVILSTQAILYPQGKDFMIHHQSSFLHYFNDPSFTPLLTTRFKETHELTGFEMVTVYSDTIEQALNNEMQLNRSPRQQLEERGLL
;
A
#
# COMPACT_ATOMS: atom_id res chain seq x y z
N MET A 1 3.83 10.99 -35.92
CA MET A 1 3.68 10.91 -34.45
C MET A 1 4.99 10.39 -33.89
N ASN A 2 5.57 11.05 -32.88
CA ASN A 2 6.76 10.50 -32.20
C ASN A 2 6.39 9.17 -31.52
N PRO A 3 7.23 8.12 -31.61
CA PRO A 3 6.95 6.87 -30.92
C PRO A 3 6.82 7.13 -29.41
N LEU A 4 5.77 6.60 -28.80
CA LEU A 4 5.54 6.74 -27.37
C LEU A 4 6.69 6.05 -26.63
N THR A 5 7.51 6.82 -25.91
CA THR A 5 8.67 6.30 -25.16
C THR A 5 8.27 5.87 -23.75
N PRO A 6 9.04 5.00 -23.07
CA PRO A 6 8.79 4.63 -21.68
C PRO A 6 8.62 5.82 -20.72
N SER A 7 9.45 6.87 -20.86
CA SER A 7 9.36 8.07 -20.02
C SER A 7 8.06 8.85 -20.24
N LEU A 8 7.68 9.07 -21.51
CA LEU A 8 6.41 9.72 -21.86
C LEU A 8 5.20 8.91 -21.40
N PHE A 9 5.26 7.58 -21.53
CA PHE A 9 4.20 6.69 -21.05
C PHE A 9 4.05 6.71 -19.52
N LEU A 10 5.16 6.59 -18.78
CA LEU A 10 5.11 6.50 -17.32
C LEU A 10 4.80 7.86 -16.68
N PHE A 11 5.45 8.92 -17.14
CA PHE A 11 5.52 10.20 -16.44
C PHE A 11 4.90 11.38 -17.20
N GLU A 12 4.45 11.17 -18.44
CA GLU A 12 3.97 12.25 -19.33
C GLU A 12 5.00 13.38 -19.52
N LYS A 13 6.29 13.04 -19.36
CA LYS A 13 7.42 13.95 -19.50
C LYS A 13 8.56 13.25 -20.25
N PRO A 14 9.32 13.96 -21.09
CA PRO A 14 10.50 13.38 -21.72
C PRO A 14 11.57 13.06 -20.67
N ALA A 15 12.42 12.07 -20.95
CA ALA A 15 13.47 11.65 -20.02
C ALA A 15 14.44 12.78 -19.63
N THR A 16 14.65 13.76 -20.51
CA THR A 16 15.50 14.94 -20.27
C THR A 16 15.03 15.78 -19.09
N ASP A 17 13.71 15.84 -18.86
CA ASP A 17 13.09 16.67 -17.82
C ASP A 17 13.07 15.97 -16.46
N ILE A 18 13.34 14.66 -16.43
CA ILE A 18 13.29 13.84 -15.22
C ILE A 18 14.71 13.53 -14.73
N PHE A 19 15.61 13.19 -15.63
CA PHE A 19 16.94 12.64 -15.29
C PHE A 19 18.09 13.63 -15.48
N GLU A 20 17.79 14.92 -15.63
CA GLU A 20 18.69 16.10 -15.53
C GLU A 20 20.15 15.83 -15.97
N LYS A 21 20.35 15.50 -17.26
CA LYS A 21 21.66 15.25 -17.92
C LYS A 21 22.50 14.08 -17.37
N LYS A 22 22.09 13.38 -16.29
CA LYS A 22 22.82 12.25 -15.71
C LYS A 22 22.84 11.02 -16.62
N PHE A 23 21.74 10.81 -17.33
CA PHE A 23 21.57 9.74 -18.29
C PHE A 23 21.11 10.33 -19.62
N SER A 24 21.64 9.82 -20.74
CA SER A 24 21.07 10.16 -22.05
C SER A 24 19.62 9.67 -22.13
N SER A 25 18.79 10.37 -22.92
CA SER A 25 17.38 10.01 -23.11
C SER A 25 17.22 8.55 -23.55
N ASP A 26 18.05 8.08 -24.48
CA ASP A 26 18.03 6.70 -24.98
C ASP A 26 18.35 5.69 -23.88
N PHE A 27 19.36 5.98 -23.06
CA PHE A 27 19.76 5.10 -21.95
C PHE A 27 18.67 5.03 -20.88
N ALA A 28 18.09 6.18 -20.51
CA ALA A 28 17.01 6.25 -19.53
C ALA A 28 15.78 5.47 -20.00
N ASN A 29 15.35 5.66 -21.25
CA ASN A 29 14.22 4.92 -21.83
C ASN A 29 14.51 3.42 -21.95
N ALA A 30 15.71 3.02 -22.40
CA ALA A 30 16.10 1.61 -22.43
C ALA A 30 16.08 0.97 -21.02
N SER A 31 16.55 1.71 -20.01
CA SER A 31 16.56 1.25 -18.62
C SER A 31 15.14 1.12 -18.05
N LEU A 32 14.25 2.10 -18.31
CA LEU A 32 12.83 2.01 -17.93
C LEU A 32 12.15 0.81 -18.58
N LYS A 33 12.42 0.54 -19.87
CA LYS A 33 11.87 -0.63 -20.57
C LYS A 33 12.29 -1.94 -19.90
N VAL A 34 13.55 -2.06 -19.49
CA VAL A 34 14.04 -3.23 -18.74
C VAL A 34 13.36 -3.34 -17.37
N MET A 35 13.22 -2.23 -16.64
CA MET A 35 12.50 -2.21 -15.36
C MET A 35 11.04 -2.66 -15.53
N MET A 36 10.34 -2.16 -16.55
CA MET A 36 8.96 -2.56 -16.85
C MET A 36 8.85 -4.07 -17.11
N LYS A 37 9.78 -4.64 -17.90
CA LYS A 37 9.84 -6.10 -18.12
C LYS A 37 10.03 -6.89 -16.82
N VAL A 38 10.96 -6.44 -15.96
CA VAL A 38 11.18 -7.06 -14.63
C VAL A 38 9.89 -7.01 -13.80
N ILE A 39 9.21 -5.87 -13.77
CA ILE A 39 7.96 -5.72 -13.01
C ILE A 39 6.87 -6.63 -13.58
N THR A 40 6.71 -6.68 -14.90
CA THR A 40 5.74 -7.58 -15.55
C THR A 40 6.01 -9.04 -15.17
N TYR A 41 7.27 -9.48 -15.22
CA TYR A 41 7.65 -10.83 -14.80
C TYR A 41 7.30 -11.10 -13.33
N LEU A 42 7.68 -10.19 -12.42
CA LEU A 42 7.39 -10.33 -10.99
C LEU A 42 5.88 -10.46 -10.71
N LEU A 43 5.05 -9.67 -11.39
CA LEU A 43 3.59 -9.70 -11.20
C LEU A 43 2.93 -10.94 -11.85
N SER A 44 3.49 -11.45 -12.95
CA SER A 44 2.99 -12.64 -13.64
C SER A 44 3.39 -13.94 -12.94
N GLU A 45 4.69 -14.12 -12.72
CA GLU A 45 5.29 -15.41 -12.36
C GLU A 45 5.58 -15.54 -10.86
N LYS A 46 5.78 -14.42 -10.16
CA LYS A 46 6.11 -14.42 -8.72
C LYS A 46 4.98 -13.88 -7.85
N GLU A 47 3.82 -13.62 -8.45
CA GLU A 47 2.63 -13.14 -7.74
C GLU A 47 2.86 -11.85 -6.94
N ALA A 48 3.82 -11.01 -7.38
CA ALA A 48 4.43 -10.02 -6.52
C ALA A 48 3.61 -8.73 -6.29
N PHE A 49 2.27 -8.83 -6.28
CA PHE A 49 1.37 -7.73 -5.98
C PHE A 49 1.57 -7.18 -4.57
N PHE A 50 2.03 -8.01 -3.62
CA PHE A 50 2.41 -7.58 -2.28
C PHE A 50 3.57 -6.58 -2.27
N LEU A 51 4.42 -6.59 -3.31
CA LEU A 51 5.47 -5.59 -3.45
C LEU A 51 4.87 -4.21 -3.65
N LEU A 52 3.71 -4.12 -4.30
CA LEU A 52 3.03 -2.88 -4.65
C LEU A 52 2.33 -2.24 -3.44
N ALA A 53 3.11 -1.88 -2.42
CA ALA A 53 2.67 -1.13 -1.26
C ALA A 53 3.29 0.27 -1.31
N PRO A 54 2.66 1.25 -2.01
CA PRO A 54 3.21 2.59 -2.18
C PRO A 54 3.04 3.40 -0.89
N ASN A 55 3.72 3.01 0.19
CA ASN A 55 3.76 3.76 1.45
C ASN A 55 4.36 5.16 1.25
N ALA A 56 5.08 5.39 0.15
CA ALA A 56 5.70 6.66 -0.19
C ALA A 56 4.80 7.62 -0.97
N ALA A 57 3.61 7.22 -1.45
CA ALA A 57 2.82 8.03 -2.39
C ALA A 57 1.86 9.02 -1.70
N ASN A 58 1.16 8.59 -0.64
CA ASN A 58 0.32 9.39 0.25
C ASN A 58 -0.30 8.45 1.31
N ASN A 59 -0.98 9.01 2.32
CA ASN A 59 -1.73 8.24 3.32
C ASN A 59 -3.00 7.56 2.73
N GLN A 60 -3.03 7.26 1.42
CA GLN A 60 -4.13 6.63 0.70
C GLN A 60 -3.81 5.23 0.13
N CYS A 61 -2.86 4.52 0.75
CA CYS A 61 -2.49 3.14 0.45
C CYS A 61 -3.69 2.22 0.13
N HIS A 62 -4.73 2.22 0.97
CA HIS A 62 -6.01 1.51 0.74
C HIS A 62 -6.55 1.62 -0.70
N VAL A 63 -6.64 2.83 -1.29
CA VAL A 63 -7.18 3.03 -2.65
C VAL A 63 -6.35 2.28 -3.68
N TYR A 64 -5.03 2.33 -3.53
CA TYR A 64 -4.10 1.64 -4.41
C TYR A 64 -4.22 0.13 -4.24
N SER A 65 -4.22 -0.38 -3.00
CA SER A 65 -4.33 -1.81 -2.70
C SER A 65 -5.63 -2.40 -3.25
N THR A 66 -6.74 -1.68 -3.14
CA THR A 66 -8.04 -2.12 -3.69
C THR A 66 -8.00 -2.22 -5.20
N ARG A 67 -7.42 -1.21 -5.88
CA ARG A 67 -7.24 -1.26 -7.33
C ARG A 67 -6.31 -2.38 -7.75
N MET A 68 -5.25 -2.67 -6.99
CA MET A 68 -4.34 -3.78 -7.26
C MET A 68 -5.05 -5.13 -7.14
N ALA A 69 -5.86 -5.34 -6.11
CA ALA A 69 -6.66 -6.56 -5.95
C ALA A 69 -7.59 -6.77 -7.15
N LEU A 70 -8.28 -5.72 -7.61
CA LEU A 70 -9.14 -5.77 -8.80
C LEU A 70 -8.36 -6.11 -10.08
N ILE A 71 -7.17 -5.55 -10.25
CA ILE A 71 -6.30 -5.85 -11.41
C ILE A 71 -5.82 -7.31 -11.34
N GLN A 72 -5.36 -7.75 -10.17
CA GLN A 72 -4.77 -9.06 -9.93
C GLN A 72 -5.69 -10.21 -10.36
N ARG A 73 -7.02 -10.08 -10.13
CA ARG A 73 -8.02 -11.10 -10.54
C ARG A 73 -7.91 -11.52 -12.01
N LYS A 74 -7.52 -10.61 -12.89
CA LYS A 74 -7.47 -10.86 -14.34
C LYS A 74 -6.06 -10.79 -14.91
N TYR A 75 -5.10 -10.23 -14.17
CA TYR A 75 -3.79 -9.89 -14.71
C TYR A 75 -3.01 -11.10 -15.22
N ARG A 76 -3.05 -12.24 -14.51
CA ARG A 76 -2.33 -13.44 -14.93
C ARG A 76 -2.89 -14.06 -16.21
N GLN A 77 -4.19 -13.92 -16.43
CA GLN A 77 -4.89 -14.42 -17.61
C GLN A 77 -4.68 -13.52 -18.85
N MET A 78 -4.06 -12.35 -18.68
CA MET A 78 -3.72 -11.48 -19.80
C MET A 78 -2.56 -12.07 -20.61
N SER A 79 -2.58 -11.88 -21.93
CA SER A 79 -1.43 -12.20 -22.78
C SER A 79 -0.23 -11.32 -22.42
N GLU A 80 0.98 -11.81 -22.68
CA GLU A 80 2.22 -11.04 -22.45
C GLU A 80 2.23 -9.71 -23.20
N GLU A 81 1.67 -9.68 -24.41
CA GLU A 81 1.47 -8.44 -25.18
C GLU A 81 0.63 -7.42 -24.41
N LYS A 82 -0.49 -7.85 -23.81
CA LYS A 82 -1.35 -6.97 -23.00
C LYS A 82 -0.68 -6.51 -21.70
N LYS A 83 0.17 -7.36 -21.10
CA LYS A 83 0.94 -7.02 -19.89
C LYS A 83 2.11 -6.06 -20.17
N GLN A 84 2.62 -6.04 -21.40
CA GLN A 84 3.68 -5.12 -21.84
C GLN A 84 3.15 -3.87 -22.56
N ALA A 85 1.88 -3.87 -22.97
CA ALA A 85 1.24 -2.74 -23.63
C ALA A 85 1.20 -1.48 -22.76
N TYR A 86 1.23 -0.31 -23.42
CA TYR A 86 1.20 1.00 -22.76
C TYR A 86 -0.22 1.42 -22.37
N THR A 87 -0.79 0.67 -21.42
CA THR A 87 -2.14 0.90 -20.89
C THR A 87 -2.11 1.65 -19.55
N GLN A 88 -3.21 2.30 -19.18
CA GLN A 88 -3.34 2.95 -17.86
C GLN A 88 -3.22 1.96 -16.69
N THR A 89 -3.64 0.71 -16.88
CA THR A 89 -3.47 -0.37 -15.90
C THR A 89 -1.99 -0.65 -15.68
N ASN A 90 -1.22 -0.87 -16.75
CA ASN A 90 0.20 -1.15 -16.63
C ASN A 90 0.97 0.07 -16.11
N ARG A 91 0.60 1.29 -16.55
CA ARG A 91 1.15 2.54 -16.00
C ARG A 91 0.98 2.58 -14.49
N PHE A 92 -0.23 2.32 -13.98
CA PHE A 92 -0.50 2.27 -12.55
C PHE A 92 0.37 1.23 -11.81
N LEU A 93 0.52 0.02 -12.36
CA LEU A 93 1.32 -1.05 -11.75
C LEU A 93 2.82 -0.68 -11.69
N PHE A 94 3.38 -0.19 -12.80
CA PHE A 94 4.80 0.20 -12.86
C PHE A 94 5.11 1.36 -11.92
N LEU A 95 4.26 2.39 -11.92
CA LEU A 95 4.42 3.53 -11.02
C LEU A 95 4.28 3.13 -9.55
N SER A 96 3.33 2.24 -9.23
CA SER A 96 3.19 1.71 -7.87
C SER A 96 4.43 0.94 -7.43
N PHE A 97 5.00 0.12 -8.32
CA PHE A 97 6.22 -0.63 -8.04
C PHE A 97 7.41 0.28 -7.75
N PHE A 98 7.56 1.38 -8.49
CA PHE A 98 8.65 2.33 -8.24
C PHE A 98 8.55 3.04 -6.89
N LEU A 99 7.36 3.09 -6.29
CA LEU A 99 7.09 3.71 -4.99
C LEU A 99 6.93 2.69 -3.85
N SER A 100 7.03 1.40 -4.17
CA SER A 100 6.92 0.31 -3.22
C SER A 100 7.95 0.42 -2.11
N PHE A 101 7.49 0.24 -0.87
CA PHE A 101 8.37 0.35 0.30
C PHE A 101 9.53 -0.66 0.29
N HIS A 102 9.34 -1.84 -0.33
CA HIS A 102 10.37 -2.86 -0.51
C HIS A 102 11.62 -2.33 -1.22
N PHE A 103 11.45 -1.28 -2.03
CA PHE A 103 12.48 -0.66 -2.84
C PHE A 103 12.81 0.77 -2.38
N ASP A 104 12.54 1.09 -1.11
CA ASP A 104 12.87 2.39 -0.52
C ASP A 104 14.32 2.78 -0.89
N PRO A 105 14.53 3.93 -1.57
CA PRO A 105 15.84 4.40 -2.01
C PRO A 105 16.87 4.55 -0.88
N ARG A 106 16.44 4.60 0.39
CA ARG A 106 17.35 4.58 1.55
C ARG A 106 18.00 3.22 1.79
N LYS A 107 17.42 2.14 1.24
CA LYS A 107 17.89 0.74 1.34
C LYS A 107 18.37 0.25 -0.04
N LYS A 108 19.42 0.91 -0.54
CA LYS A 108 19.90 0.96 -1.94
C LYS A 108 20.27 -0.37 -2.64
N SER A 109 20.10 -1.55 -2.04
CA SER A 109 20.54 -2.84 -2.63
C SER A 109 19.41 -3.74 -3.12
N SER A 110 18.26 -3.78 -2.44
CA SER A 110 17.23 -4.79 -2.68
C SER A 110 16.68 -4.81 -4.11
N ILE A 111 16.44 -3.63 -4.71
CA ILE A 111 15.95 -3.56 -6.10
C ILE A 111 16.95 -4.13 -7.10
N CYS A 112 18.25 -3.89 -6.90
CA CYS A 112 19.29 -4.41 -7.78
C CYS A 112 19.41 -5.93 -7.66
N ASP A 113 19.28 -6.46 -6.46
CA ASP A 113 19.41 -7.90 -6.23
C ASP A 113 18.20 -8.66 -6.80
N VAL A 114 16.98 -8.13 -6.63
CA VAL A 114 15.78 -8.65 -7.32
C VAL A 114 15.97 -8.63 -8.83
N ILE A 115 16.45 -7.52 -9.40
CA ILE A 115 16.69 -7.45 -10.85
C ILE A 115 17.73 -8.49 -11.29
N LYS A 116 18.83 -8.67 -10.55
CA LYS A 116 19.84 -9.69 -10.89
C LYS A 116 19.24 -11.09 -10.89
N LYS A 117 18.40 -11.42 -9.90
CA LYS A 117 17.73 -12.72 -9.79
C LYS A 117 16.79 -12.95 -10.96
N VAL A 118 15.86 -12.01 -11.19
CA VAL A 118 14.92 -12.06 -12.33
C VAL A 118 15.66 -12.16 -13.67
N ARG A 119 16.77 -11.43 -13.84
CA ARG A 119 17.59 -11.48 -15.05
C ARG A 119 18.15 -12.88 -15.30
N LYS A 120 18.59 -13.57 -14.25
CA LYS A 120 19.13 -14.93 -14.34
C LYS A 120 18.03 -15.94 -14.67
N GLU A 121 16.85 -15.77 -14.10
CA GLU A 121 15.71 -16.68 -14.32
C GLU A 121 15.02 -16.47 -15.68
N PHE A 122 15.00 -15.24 -16.20
CA PHE A 122 14.19 -14.87 -17.37
C PHE A 122 14.99 -14.28 -18.55
N SER A 123 16.33 -14.41 -18.52
CA SER A 123 17.23 -13.98 -19.62
C SER A 123 16.99 -12.56 -20.13
N ILE A 124 16.77 -11.60 -19.22
CA ILE A 124 16.54 -10.20 -19.59
C ILE A 124 17.86 -9.52 -19.99
N GLU A 125 17.95 -9.02 -21.21
CA GLU A 125 19.10 -8.20 -21.63
C GLU A 125 19.11 -6.83 -20.94
N LEU A 126 20.27 -6.46 -20.39
CA LEU A 126 20.49 -5.13 -19.81
C LEU A 126 20.90 -4.13 -20.89
N PRO A 127 20.72 -2.82 -20.65
CA PRO A 127 21.32 -1.79 -21.50
C PRO A 127 22.84 -1.93 -21.54
N ARG A 128 23.49 -1.34 -22.56
CA ARG A 128 24.93 -1.47 -22.88
C ARG A 128 25.91 -1.40 -21.68
N SER A 129 25.55 -0.72 -20.60
CA SER A 129 26.33 -0.72 -19.35
C SER A 129 25.48 -1.19 -18.16
N ALA A 130 25.73 -2.43 -17.72
CA ALA A 130 25.10 -2.99 -16.52
C ALA A 130 25.38 -2.13 -15.27
N LYS A 131 26.60 -1.61 -15.12
CA LYS A 131 26.96 -0.72 -14.00
C LYS A 131 26.11 0.56 -13.99
N LYS A 132 25.97 1.24 -15.13
CA LYS A 132 25.10 2.42 -15.24
C LYS A 132 23.63 2.07 -15.03
N PHE A 133 23.19 0.89 -15.48
CA PHE A 133 21.82 0.45 -15.29
C PHE A 133 21.49 0.25 -13.80
N TYR A 134 22.37 -0.39 -13.04
CA TYR A 134 22.15 -0.54 -11.60
C TYR A 134 22.20 0.82 -10.87
N GLN A 135 23.03 1.77 -11.32
CA GLN A 135 22.98 3.15 -10.82
C GLN A 135 21.64 3.83 -11.11
N PHE A 136 21.09 3.62 -12.30
CA PHE A 136 19.74 4.08 -12.67
C PHE A 136 18.65 3.41 -11.82
N ALA A 137 18.73 2.09 -11.62
CA ALA A 137 17.75 1.31 -10.86
C ALA A 137 17.66 1.79 -9.40
N LYS A 138 18.80 2.12 -8.79
CA LYS A 138 18.90 2.63 -7.41
C LYS A 138 18.25 3.98 -7.18
N ASP A 139 18.08 4.80 -8.22
CA ASP A 139 17.45 6.13 -8.14
C ASP A 139 17.93 6.97 -6.94
N SER A 140 19.26 7.09 -6.75
CA SER A 140 19.82 7.67 -5.51
C SER A 140 19.53 9.16 -5.30
N GLU A 141 19.13 9.88 -6.34
CA GLU A 141 18.67 11.28 -6.27
C GLU A 141 17.14 11.38 -6.24
N GLU A 142 16.44 10.24 -6.18
CA GLU A 142 14.99 10.12 -6.12
C GLU A 142 14.24 10.80 -7.28
N CYS A 143 14.90 10.98 -8.42
CA CYS A 143 14.31 11.62 -9.59
C CYS A 143 13.15 10.80 -10.17
N ARG A 144 13.34 9.48 -10.35
CA ARG A 144 12.27 8.56 -10.78
C ARG A 144 11.19 8.48 -9.70
N THR A 145 11.56 8.43 -8.43
CA THR A 145 10.65 8.33 -7.29
C THR A 145 9.74 9.56 -7.22
N ARG A 146 10.28 10.79 -7.35
CA ARG A 146 9.48 12.02 -7.41
C ARG A 146 8.53 12.02 -8.61
N ALA A 147 9.03 11.76 -9.81
CA ALA A 147 8.20 11.71 -11.01
C ALA A 147 7.12 10.62 -10.94
N SER A 148 7.43 9.47 -10.33
CA SER A 148 6.48 8.37 -10.17
C SER A 148 5.35 8.73 -9.22
N ARG A 149 5.66 9.47 -8.13
CA ARG A 149 4.67 9.93 -7.16
C ARG A 149 3.65 10.86 -7.81
N ASP A 150 4.12 11.87 -8.54
CA ASP A 150 3.23 12.82 -9.22
C ASP A 150 2.35 12.12 -10.25
N ALA A 151 2.96 11.26 -11.08
CA ALA A 151 2.25 10.50 -12.10
C ALA A 151 1.24 9.52 -11.50
N LEU A 152 1.57 8.82 -10.40
CA LEU A 152 0.68 7.85 -9.77
C LEU A 152 -0.55 8.54 -9.16
N ILE A 153 -0.35 9.68 -8.49
CA ILE A 153 -1.45 10.50 -7.96
C ILE A 153 -2.39 10.92 -9.09
N GLN A 154 -1.84 11.38 -10.21
CA GLN A 154 -2.62 11.80 -11.37
C GLN A 154 -3.40 10.63 -11.99
N VAL A 155 -2.73 9.51 -12.27
CA VAL A 155 -3.36 8.29 -12.82
C VAL A 155 -4.48 7.76 -11.92
N SER A 156 -4.31 7.83 -10.60
CA SER A 156 -5.36 7.42 -9.66
C SER A 156 -6.51 8.41 -9.59
N ARG A 157 -6.23 9.72 -9.65
CA ARG A 157 -7.28 10.75 -9.67
C ARG A 157 -8.14 10.63 -10.93
N ASP A 158 -7.52 10.44 -12.08
CA ASP A 158 -8.23 10.31 -13.36
C ASP A 158 -9.07 9.04 -13.41
N TYR A 159 -8.51 7.93 -12.94
CA TYR A 159 -9.24 6.67 -12.80
C TYR A 159 -10.46 6.84 -11.88
N LEU A 160 -10.26 7.39 -10.67
CA LEU A 160 -11.32 7.57 -9.69
C LEU A 160 -12.43 8.48 -10.25
N ARG A 161 -12.08 9.63 -10.82
CA ARG A 161 -13.06 10.55 -11.43
C ARG A 161 -13.84 9.89 -12.55
N LYS A 162 -13.17 9.12 -13.42
CA LYS A 162 -13.84 8.40 -14.52
C LYS A 162 -14.80 7.34 -13.98
N ASP A 163 -14.35 6.54 -13.02
CA ASP A 163 -15.17 5.49 -12.41
C ASP A 163 -16.39 6.07 -11.69
N LEU A 164 -16.18 7.09 -10.85
CA LEU A 164 -17.26 7.79 -10.14
C LEU A 164 -18.26 8.44 -11.11
N LYS A 165 -17.79 9.11 -12.17
CA LYS A 165 -18.65 9.70 -13.19
C LYS A 165 -19.55 8.65 -13.85
N SER A 166 -19.00 7.48 -14.18
CA SER A 166 -19.76 6.40 -14.82
C SER A 166 -20.84 5.78 -13.95
N LYS A 167 -20.85 6.08 -12.64
CA LYS A 167 -21.78 5.55 -11.64
C LYS A 167 -22.57 6.67 -10.94
N CYS A 168 -22.55 7.89 -11.47
CA CYS A 168 -23.12 9.06 -10.82
C CYS A 168 -24.64 9.04 -10.62
N ASP A 169 -25.33 8.06 -11.24
CA ASP A 169 -26.75 7.80 -11.02
C ASP A 169 -27.01 7.17 -9.64
N LEU A 170 -26.01 6.53 -9.02
CA LEU A 170 -26.12 6.01 -7.67
C LEU A 170 -25.90 7.13 -6.63
N PRO A 171 -26.79 7.31 -5.64
CA PRO A 171 -26.73 8.44 -4.71
C PRO A 171 -25.35 8.66 -4.04
N LEU A 172 -24.74 7.59 -3.51
CA LEU A 172 -23.41 7.66 -2.91
C LEU A 172 -22.34 8.10 -3.91
N TYR A 173 -22.37 7.55 -5.12
CA TYR A 173 -21.38 7.83 -6.15
C TYR A 173 -21.51 9.25 -6.71
N ARG A 174 -22.73 9.81 -6.71
CA ARG A 174 -22.97 11.23 -7.01
C ARG A 174 -22.22 12.13 -6.04
N GLU A 175 -22.34 11.88 -4.73
CA GLU A 175 -21.63 12.65 -3.70
C GLU A 175 -20.11 12.48 -3.80
N LEU A 176 -19.63 11.25 -3.99
CA LEU A 176 -18.19 10.99 -4.20
C LEU A 176 -17.67 11.70 -5.45
N TYR A 177 -18.43 11.68 -6.56
CA TYR A 177 -18.07 12.36 -7.80
C TYR A 177 -18.00 13.87 -7.60
N LEU A 178 -18.97 14.44 -6.89
CA LEU A 178 -19.02 15.86 -6.55
C LEU A 178 -17.73 16.28 -5.85
N ILE A 179 -17.34 15.59 -4.78
CA ILE A 179 -16.07 15.85 -4.05
C ILE A 179 -14.85 15.71 -4.97
N SER A 180 -14.87 14.75 -5.90
CA SER A 180 -13.71 14.47 -6.78
C SER A 180 -13.40 15.61 -7.76
N SER A 181 -14.39 16.45 -8.04
CA SER A 181 -14.27 17.59 -8.96
C SER A 181 -13.66 18.84 -8.32
N HIS A 182 -13.60 18.91 -6.98
CA HIS A 182 -13.09 20.08 -6.26
C HIS A 182 -11.56 20.14 -6.26
N ASP A 183 -10.98 21.32 -6.00
CA ASP A 183 -9.53 21.45 -5.85
C ASP A 183 -9.10 20.82 -4.51
N LEU A 184 -8.34 19.73 -4.61
CA LEU A 184 -7.87 18.94 -3.46
C LEU A 184 -6.41 19.27 -3.07
N LYS A 185 -5.86 20.38 -3.56
CA LYS A 185 -4.53 20.85 -3.19
C LYS A 185 -4.57 21.54 -1.82
N LEU A 186 -3.98 20.88 -0.81
CA LEU A 186 -3.75 21.53 0.48
C LEU A 186 -2.35 22.15 0.52
N LYS A 187 -2.28 23.48 0.67
CA LYS A 187 -1.05 24.16 1.07
C LYS A 187 -0.84 23.92 2.56
N LEU A 188 0.07 23.02 2.92
CA LEU A 188 0.49 22.91 4.31
C LEU A 188 1.27 24.17 4.71
N LYS A 189 1.18 24.55 5.99
CA LYS A 189 1.94 25.67 6.59
C LYS A 189 3.47 25.56 6.36
N ARG A 190 3.98 24.35 6.09
CA ARG A 190 5.34 24.12 5.61
C ARG A 190 5.32 24.03 4.08
N LYS A 191 5.96 25.00 3.42
CA LYS A 191 6.12 25.35 1.98
C LYS A 191 6.05 24.27 0.86
N CYS A 192 5.81 22.99 1.13
CA CYS A 192 5.48 21.97 0.14
C CYS A 192 4.00 21.58 0.27
N GLY A 193 3.19 21.87 -0.76
CA GLY A 193 1.82 21.36 -0.81
C GLY A 193 1.82 19.83 -0.84
N ILE A 194 0.98 19.18 -0.03
CA ILE A 194 0.76 17.74 -0.16
C ILE A 194 -0.39 17.54 -1.13
N HIS A 195 -0.12 16.79 -2.19
CA HIS A 195 -1.14 16.37 -3.14
C HIS A 195 -1.85 15.13 -2.59
N TYR A 196 -3.15 15.27 -2.36
CA TYR A 196 -4.02 14.13 -2.11
C TYR A 196 -4.72 13.73 -3.42
N THR A 197 -4.96 12.44 -3.58
CA THR A 197 -5.79 11.91 -4.65
C THR A 197 -7.26 12.22 -4.38
N PHE A 198 -7.66 12.19 -3.10
CA PHE A 198 -9.05 12.31 -2.64
C PHE A 198 -9.11 12.63 -1.13
N PRO A 199 -10.19 13.20 -0.55
CA PRO A 199 -10.36 13.22 0.91
C PRO A 199 -10.38 11.79 1.48
N LYS A 200 -9.68 11.57 2.60
CA LYS A 200 -9.41 10.23 3.15
C LYS A 200 -10.70 9.48 3.45
N PHE A 201 -11.64 10.08 4.17
CA PHE A 201 -12.89 9.41 4.55
C PHE A 201 -13.73 9.04 3.32
N ALA A 202 -13.85 9.93 2.34
CA ALA A 202 -14.52 9.62 1.07
C ALA A 202 -13.82 8.46 0.32
N GLY A 203 -12.49 8.42 0.35
CA GLY A 203 -11.71 7.32 -0.25
C GLY A 203 -11.95 5.99 0.47
N VAL A 204 -12.01 6.01 1.80
CA VAL A 204 -12.39 4.85 2.62
C VAL A 204 -13.79 4.35 2.27
N VAL A 205 -14.76 5.26 2.21
CA VAL A 205 -16.16 4.93 1.87
C VAL A 205 -16.25 4.29 0.48
N TYR A 206 -15.56 4.86 -0.51
CA TYR A 206 -15.49 4.30 -1.86
C TYR A 206 -14.91 2.87 -1.87
N ILE A 207 -13.87 2.61 -1.07
CA ILE A 207 -13.24 1.28 -1.02
C ILE A 207 -14.11 0.26 -0.33
N VAL A 208 -14.75 0.61 0.79
CA VAL A 208 -15.70 -0.29 1.44
C VAL A 208 -16.77 -0.68 0.44
N ASP A 209 -17.34 0.26 -0.31
CA ASP A 209 -18.31 -0.07 -1.37
C ASP A 209 -17.72 -1.03 -2.42
N LEU A 210 -16.50 -0.78 -2.93
CA LEU A 210 -15.84 -1.67 -3.89
C LEU A 210 -15.57 -3.08 -3.32
N ILE A 211 -15.11 -3.19 -2.08
CA ILE A 211 -14.83 -4.46 -1.40
C ILE A 211 -16.10 -5.31 -1.37
N TYR A 212 -17.22 -4.73 -0.94
CA TYR A 212 -18.50 -5.42 -0.86
C TYR A 212 -19.09 -5.74 -2.24
N LYS A 213 -19.04 -4.78 -3.16
CA LYS A 213 -19.55 -4.95 -4.53
C LYS A 213 -18.82 -6.05 -5.30
N HIS A 214 -17.52 -6.14 -5.11
CA HIS A 214 -16.67 -7.11 -5.80
C HIS A 214 -16.36 -8.35 -4.97
N ALA A 215 -16.90 -8.48 -3.76
CA ALA A 215 -16.57 -9.56 -2.82
C ALA A 215 -15.05 -9.79 -2.73
N ILE A 216 -14.29 -8.72 -2.47
CA ILE A 216 -12.84 -8.83 -2.30
C ILE A 216 -12.56 -9.30 -0.88
N ALA A 217 -11.81 -10.39 -0.73
CA ALA A 217 -11.42 -10.86 0.59
C ALA A 217 -10.61 -9.79 1.34
N THR A 218 -10.77 -9.72 2.66
CA THR A 218 -10.01 -8.83 3.52
C THR A 218 -9.41 -9.57 4.70
N MET A 219 -8.25 -9.12 5.15
CA MET A 219 -7.59 -9.63 6.33
C MET A 219 -7.12 -8.46 7.18
N LEU A 220 -7.44 -8.50 8.47
CA LEU A 220 -6.88 -7.61 9.46
C LEU A 220 -5.84 -8.38 10.28
N ARG A 221 -4.63 -7.85 10.33
CA ARG A 221 -3.55 -8.35 11.20
C ARG A 221 -3.19 -7.27 12.18
N VAL A 222 -3.32 -7.55 13.47
CA VAL A 222 -3.09 -6.59 14.54
C VAL A 222 -1.92 -7.07 15.37
N LYS A 223 -0.89 -6.25 15.49
CA LYS A 223 0.22 -6.50 16.41
C LYS A 223 0.02 -5.67 17.66
N VAL A 224 -0.18 -6.36 18.78
CA VAL A 224 -0.30 -5.79 20.12
C VAL A 224 1.11 -5.67 20.70
N ILE A 225 1.50 -4.47 21.10
CA ILE A 225 2.80 -4.17 21.69
C ILE A 225 2.64 -3.87 23.18
N THR A 226 3.39 -4.57 24.01
CA THR A 226 3.39 -4.39 25.48
C THR A 226 4.81 -4.19 25.99
N LYS A 227 4.94 -3.83 27.28
CA LYS A 227 6.26 -3.81 27.96
C LYS A 227 6.94 -5.18 28.00
N HIS A 228 6.18 -6.27 27.89
CA HIS A 228 6.67 -7.64 28.09
C HIS A 228 6.85 -8.42 26.78
N GLY A 229 6.44 -7.85 25.64
CA GLY A 229 6.63 -8.47 24.33
C GLY A 229 5.60 -8.00 23.32
N THR A 230 5.44 -8.78 22.27
CA THR A 230 4.40 -8.57 21.25
C THR A 230 3.62 -9.83 20.99
N GLU A 231 2.34 -9.67 20.67
CA GLU A 231 1.46 -10.76 20.26
C GLU A 231 0.56 -10.31 19.11
N GLU A 232 0.03 -11.26 18.35
CA GLU A 232 -0.62 -11.02 17.08
C GLU A 232 -2.05 -11.56 17.08
N MET A 233 -2.95 -10.79 16.47
CA MET A 233 -4.32 -11.21 16.18
C MET A 233 -4.57 -11.12 14.69
N CYS A 234 -5.24 -12.13 14.14
CA CYS A 234 -5.56 -12.19 12.72
C CYS A 234 -7.05 -12.45 12.55
N TYR A 235 -7.73 -11.57 11.83
CA TYR A 235 -9.12 -11.72 11.44
C TYR A 235 -9.22 -11.72 9.92
N VAL A 236 -10.10 -12.55 9.36
CA VAL A 236 -10.23 -12.73 7.92
C VAL A 236 -11.71 -12.70 7.53
N SER A 237 -12.00 -12.13 6.37
CA SER A 237 -13.30 -12.17 5.72
C SER A 237 -13.11 -12.54 4.26
N PHE A 238 -13.52 -13.76 3.88
CA PHE A 238 -13.50 -14.21 2.48
C PHE A 238 -14.73 -13.72 1.71
N ASP A 239 -15.83 -13.47 2.42
CA ASP A 239 -16.98 -12.71 1.94
C ASP A 239 -17.24 -11.55 2.91
N PRO A 240 -16.98 -10.29 2.51
CA PRO A 240 -17.22 -9.10 3.32
C PRO A 240 -18.63 -9.00 3.90
N LYS A 241 -19.63 -9.67 3.30
CA LYS A 241 -21.01 -9.68 3.78
C LYS A 241 -21.22 -10.55 5.03
N ASN A 242 -20.36 -11.53 5.26
CA ASN A 242 -20.45 -12.46 6.38
C ASN A 242 -19.61 -12.03 7.59
N GLY A 243 -19.07 -10.81 7.56
CA GLY A 243 -18.22 -10.29 8.62
C GLY A 243 -16.80 -10.88 8.62
N MET A 244 -16.04 -10.54 9.65
CA MET A 244 -14.68 -11.06 9.88
C MET A 244 -14.71 -12.12 10.98
N VAL A 245 -13.94 -13.20 10.79
CA VAL A 245 -13.74 -14.28 11.78
C VAL A 245 -12.27 -14.42 12.15
N PRO A 246 -11.92 -14.90 13.36
CA PRO A 246 -10.54 -15.24 13.70
C PRO A 246 -9.93 -16.23 12.69
N LYS A 247 -8.64 -16.06 12.38
CA LYS A 247 -7.94 -16.90 11.40
C LYS A 247 -7.98 -18.39 11.79
N GLU A 248 -7.92 -18.69 13.08
CA GLU A 248 -8.00 -20.04 13.64
C GLU A 248 -9.36 -20.73 13.44
N GLU A 249 -10.42 -19.97 13.14
CA GLU A 249 -11.77 -20.49 12.87
C GLU A 249 -12.02 -20.69 11.36
N VAL A 250 -11.01 -20.47 10.52
CA VAL A 250 -11.13 -20.58 9.07
C VAL A 250 -11.02 -22.04 8.61
N ASP A 251 -12.03 -22.52 7.90
CA ASP A 251 -11.93 -23.75 7.10
C ASP A 251 -11.27 -23.48 5.74
N GLU A 252 -9.96 -23.73 5.66
CA GLU A 252 -9.16 -23.55 4.45
C GLU A 252 -9.59 -24.43 3.26
N GLY A 253 -10.33 -25.52 3.50
CA GLY A 253 -10.73 -26.49 2.47
C GLY A 253 -11.73 -25.93 1.44
N SER A 254 -12.44 -24.86 1.79
CA SER A 254 -13.51 -24.27 0.98
C SER A 254 -13.09 -23.05 0.16
N ILE A 255 -11.83 -22.60 0.27
CA ILE A 255 -11.40 -21.28 -0.21
C ILE A 255 -10.52 -21.38 -1.46
N ASN A 256 -10.79 -20.54 -2.46
CA ASN A 256 -9.89 -20.36 -3.59
C ASN A 256 -8.64 -19.56 -3.17
N LYS A 257 -7.58 -20.29 -2.81
CA LYS A 257 -6.29 -19.73 -2.35
C LYS A 257 -5.62 -18.73 -3.31
N LYS A 258 -6.00 -18.69 -4.58
CA LYS A 258 -5.45 -17.77 -5.60
C LYS A 258 -6.23 -16.44 -5.74
N GLU A 259 -7.41 -16.32 -5.13
CA GLU A 259 -8.12 -15.03 -5.12
C GLU A 259 -7.30 -13.96 -4.40
N PRO A 260 -7.40 -12.69 -4.82
CA PRO A 260 -6.72 -11.61 -4.14
C PRO A 260 -7.40 -11.27 -2.83
N ILE A 261 -6.58 -10.83 -1.88
CA ILE A 261 -6.98 -10.38 -0.57
C ILE A 261 -6.31 -9.04 -0.26
N ILE A 262 -7.05 -8.14 0.37
CA ILE A 262 -6.50 -6.90 0.89
C ILE A 262 -6.13 -7.12 2.36
N VAL A 263 -4.85 -6.95 2.68
CA VAL A 263 -4.33 -7.09 4.04
C VAL A 263 -4.16 -5.71 4.65
N PHE A 264 -4.78 -5.53 5.82
CA PHE A 264 -4.67 -4.36 6.67
C PHE A 264 -3.84 -4.75 7.89
N GLU A 265 -2.65 -4.16 8.05
CA GLU A 265 -1.82 -4.37 9.23
C GLU A 265 -1.92 -3.17 10.16
N GLY A 266 -2.27 -3.43 11.42
CA GLY A 266 -2.42 -2.44 12.47
C GLY A 266 -1.48 -2.67 13.65
N LEU A 267 -1.24 -1.60 14.39
CA LEU A 267 -0.55 -1.60 15.68
C LEU A 267 -1.49 -1.10 16.77
N VAL A 268 -1.37 -1.72 17.93
CA VAL A 268 -2.05 -1.29 19.16
C VAL A 268 -1.15 -1.55 20.36
N THR A 269 -1.35 -0.80 21.42
CA THR A 269 -0.72 -1.00 22.73
C THR A 269 -1.76 -1.42 23.75
N ASP A 270 -1.39 -2.26 24.71
CA ASP A 270 -2.24 -2.66 25.84
C ASP A 270 -2.34 -1.58 26.95
N GLY A 271 -1.79 -0.39 26.72
CA GLY A 271 -1.70 0.70 27.70
C GLY A 271 -0.47 0.63 28.61
N SER A 272 0.28 -0.49 28.61
CA SER A 272 1.54 -0.58 29.36
C SER A 272 2.65 0.28 28.74
N LEU A 273 2.58 0.53 27.43
CA LEU A 273 3.39 1.46 26.65
C LEU A 273 2.50 2.47 25.94
N SER A 274 2.97 3.71 25.80
CA SER A 274 2.32 4.65 24.88
C SER A 274 2.62 4.26 23.43
N TYR A 275 1.72 4.62 22.52
CA TYR A 275 1.94 4.41 21.10
C TYR A 275 3.23 5.08 20.59
N GLN A 276 3.53 6.30 21.05
CA GLN A 276 4.74 7.02 20.66
C GLN A 276 6.02 6.31 21.13
N ASP A 277 5.99 5.71 22.32
CA ASP A 277 7.12 4.92 22.84
C ASP A 277 7.31 3.64 22.02
N ALA A 278 6.21 2.96 21.68
CA ALA A 278 6.25 1.79 20.79
C ALA A 278 6.86 2.14 19.42
N LEU A 279 6.53 3.32 18.87
CA LEU A 279 7.15 3.82 17.64
C LEU A 279 8.64 4.12 17.78
N ALA A 280 9.04 4.72 18.90
CA ALA A 280 10.45 5.05 19.17
C ALA A 280 11.30 3.78 19.31
N LEU A 281 10.78 2.76 20.00
CA LEU A 281 11.39 1.43 20.11
C LEU A 281 11.54 0.76 18.74
N GLY A 282 10.48 0.79 17.92
CA GLY A 282 10.50 0.20 16.58
C GLY A 282 11.61 0.78 15.69
N LYS A 283 11.87 2.10 15.74
CA LYS A 283 12.94 2.72 14.92
C LYS A 283 14.33 2.16 15.18
N LYS A 284 14.60 1.71 16.42
CA LYS A 284 15.89 1.16 16.86
C LYS A 284 15.97 -0.36 16.71
N CYS A 285 14.86 -1.02 16.37
CA CYS A 285 14.78 -2.47 16.34
C CYS A 285 15.07 -3.05 14.95
N PRO A 286 16.00 -4.02 14.82
CA PRO A 286 16.30 -4.66 13.53
C PRO A 286 15.12 -5.48 12.98
N ARG A 287 14.19 -5.91 13.84
CA ARG A 287 12.97 -6.64 13.46
C ARG A 287 11.77 -5.74 13.14
N SER A 288 11.89 -4.42 13.34
CA SER A 288 10.75 -3.52 13.10
C SER A 288 10.73 -3.02 11.67
N PHE A 289 9.56 -3.08 11.06
CA PHE A 289 9.30 -2.50 9.74
C PHE A 289 9.52 -0.98 9.65
N ARG A 290 9.44 -0.21 10.75
CA ARG A 290 9.72 1.25 10.76
C ARG A 290 11.20 1.58 10.88
N HIS A 291 12.09 0.59 10.78
CA HIS A 291 13.52 0.88 10.71
C HIS A 291 13.85 1.70 9.44
N LEU A 292 14.03 3.01 9.65
CA LEU A 292 14.42 4.01 8.65
C LEU A 292 15.84 4.56 8.89
N GLY A 293 16.58 4.01 9.88
CA GLY A 293 17.93 4.43 10.24
C GLY A 293 19.02 3.60 9.55
N GLY A 294 20.29 4.01 9.69
CA GLY A 294 21.44 3.17 9.34
C GLY A 294 21.71 2.12 10.43
N GLU A 295 22.43 1.05 10.08
CA GLU A 295 22.75 -0.09 10.97
C GLU A 295 23.40 0.33 12.31
N LYS A 296 24.06 1.50 12.35
CA LYS A 296 24.79 2.01 13.53
C LYS A 296 23.92 2.34 14.75
N ASN A 297 22.60 2.50 14.59
CA ASN A 297 21.68 2.84 15.67
C ASN A 297 20.74 1.67 16.04
N LEU A 298 21.04 0.47 15.54
CA LEU A 298 20.29 -0.74 15.86
C LEU A 298 20.76 -1.32 17.17
N HIS A 299 19.80 -1.75 17.99
CA HIS A 299 20.11 -2.61 19.11
C HIS A 299 20.38 -4.06 18.63
N LYS A 300 21.10 -4.85 19.44
CA LYS A 300 21.32 -6.27 19.13
C LYS A 300 20.03 -7.10 19.32
N LEU A 301 19.91 -8.23 18.62
CA LEU A 301 18.70 -9.05 18.66
C LEU A 301 18.42 -9.61 20.06
N GLU A 302 19.46 -9.77 20.86
CA GLU A 302 19.47 -10.30 22.22
C GLU A 302 19.12 -9.26 23.29
N GLU A 303 18.93 -7.98 22.92
CA GLU A 303 18.51 -6.93 23.86
C GLU A 303 17.01 -7.04 24.20
N ASN A 304 16.66 -6.71 25.46
CA ASN A 304 15.30 -6.68 26.00
C ASN A 304 14.42 -5.58 25.36
N CYS A 305 14.13 -5.73 24.08
CA CYS A 305 13.22 -4.87 23.32
C CYS A 305 11.88 -5.59 23.12
N SER A 306 10.77 -4.88 23.33
CA SER A 306 9.42 -5.43 23.14
C SER A 306 9.21 -6.10 21.78
N PHE A 307 9.87 -5.63 20.71
CA PHE A 307 9.79 -6.22 19.37
C PHE A 307 10.65 -7.48 19.19
N CYS A 308 11.68 -7.67 20.01
CA CYS A 308 12.57 -8.84 19.94
C CYS A 308 12.16 -9.94 20.94
N LEU A 309 11.50 -9.56 22.03
CA LEU A 309 10.94 -10.48 23.00
C LEU A 309 9.69 -11.17 22.41
N LYS A 310 9.79 -12.48 22.17
CA LYS A 310 8.60 -13.32 21.99
C LYS A 310 7.98 -13.47 23.38
N GLY A 311 6.80 -12.87 23.59
CA GLY A 311 6.18 -12.88 24.91
C GLY A 311 5.94 -14.32 25.39
N ASN A 312 6.24 -14.59 26.65
CA ASN A 312 5.51 -15.62 27.37
C ASN A 312 4.04 -15.18 27.36
N SER A 313 3.15 -16.02 26.83
CA SER A 313 1.71 -15.81 26.64
C SER A 313 1.14 -14.57 27.35
N LEU A 314 0.98 -13.46 26.63
CA LEU A 314 0.22 -12.34 27.17
C LEU A 314 -1.25 -12.78 27.13
N SER A 315 -1.97 -12.65 28.24
CA SER A 315 -3.42 -12.86 28.18
C SER A 315 -4.02 -11.68 27.44
N LEU A 316 -4.20 -11.82 26.13
CA LEU A 316 -4.89 -10.85 25.29
C LEU A 316 -6.41 -10.96 25.39
N GLU A 317 -6.96 -11.76 26.30
CA GLU A 317 -8.38 -12.13 26.28
C GLU A 317 -9.31 -10.91 26.41
N SER A 318 -8.95 -9.95 27.26
CA SER A 318 -9.69 -8.69 27.37
C SER A 318 -9.70 -7.93 26.05
N PHE A 319 -8.56 -7.87 25.37
CA PHE A 319 -8.41 -7.16 24.10
C PHE A 319 -9.06 -7.93 22.94
N LYS A 320 -9.00 -9.27 22.95
CA LYS A 320 -9.73 -10.14 22.01
C LYS A 320 -11.23 -9.94 22.14
N ASN A 321 -11.75 -9.82 23.36
CA ASN A 321 -13.17 -9.60 23.59
C ASN A 321 -13.62 -8.20 23.14
N GLU A 322 -12.82 -7.17 23.41
CA GLU A 322 -13.08 -5.81 22.91
C GLU A 322 -13.04 -5.76 21.38
N LEU A 323 -11.99 -6.34 20.77
CA LEU A 323 -11.84 -6.41 19.32
C LEU A 323 -12.88 -7.31 18.64
N LYS A 324 -13.28 -8.43 19.22
CA LYS A 324 -14.37 -9.29 18.68
C LYS A 324 -15.68 -8.52 18.55
N ASN A 325 -15.97 -7.63 19.50
CA ASN A 325 -17.19 -6.82 19.48
C ASN A 325 -17.12 -5.64 18.50
N VAL A 326 -15.91 -5.21 18.11
CA VAL A 326 -15.68 -4.01 17.29
C VAL A 326 -15.30 -4.35 15.83
N ILE A 327 -14.56 -5.44 15.60
CA ILE A 327 -14.16 -5.94 14.29
C ILE A 327 -15.25 -6.87 13.72
N LEU A 328 -16.45 -6.32 13.55
CA LEU A 328 -17.56 -7.04 12.93
C LEU A 328 -17.49 -6.99 11.40
N SER A 329 -16.80 -5.98 10.85
CA SER A 329 -16.73 -5.74 9.40
C SER A 329 -15.55 -4.86 9.00
N THR A 330 -15.20 -4.89 7.72
CA THR A 330 -14.24 -3.94 7.13
C THR A 330 -14.67 -2.49 7.35
N GLN A 331 -15.97 -2.20 7.30
CA GLN A 331 -16.50 -0.85 7.54
C GLN A 331 -16.19 -0.36 8.95
N ALA A 332 -16.44 -1.19 9.96
CA ALA A 332 -16.22 -0.87 11.37
C ALA A 332 -14.76 -0.53 11.69
N ILE A 333 -13.81 -1.06 10.91
CA ILE A 333 -12.38 -0.76 11.04
C ILE A 333 -12.00 0.49 10.25
N LEU A 334 -12.39 0.56 8.97
CA LEU A 334 -11.86 1.58 8.07
C LEU A 334 -12.49 2.95 8.28
N TYR A 335 -13.79 3.02 8.60
CA TYR A 335 -14.48 4.31 8.75
C TYR A 335 -13.89 5.14 9.90
N PRO A 336 -13.69 4.60 11.12
CA PRO A 336 -13.06 5.35 12.22
C PRO A 336 -11.67 5.88 11.84
N GLN A 337 -10.85 5.05 11.20
CA GLN A 337 -9.51 5.42 10.74
C GLN A 337 -9.55 6.52 9.67
N GLY A 338 -10.53 6.47 8.77
CA GLY A 338 -10.76 7.51 7.78
C GLY A 338 -11.19 8.84 8.41
N LYS A 339 -12.04 8.78 9.43
CA LYS A 339 -12.58 9.94 10.16
C LYS A 339 -11.49 10.61 11.00
N ASP A 340 -10.78 9.84 11.82
CA ASP A 340 -9.67 10.31 12.65
C ASP A 340 -8.61 11.04 11.80
N PHE A 341 -8.19 10.39 10.72
CA PHE A 341 -7.22 10.99 9.79
C PHE A 341 -7.73 12.29 9.17
N MET A 342 -9.02 12.36 8.80
CA MET A 342 -9.62 13.59 8.28
C MET A 342 -9.56 14.73 9.29
N ILE A 343 -9.90 14.46 10.55
CA ILE A 343 -9.91 15.44 11.63
C ILE A 343 -8.49 15.99 11.87
N HIS A 344 -7.50 15.12 11.95
CA HIS A 344 -6.14 15.50 12.35
C HIS A 344 -5.22 15.92 11.19
N HIS A 345 -5.46 15.45 9.97
CA HIS A 345 -4.52 15.63 8.85
C HIS A 345 -5.13 16.28 7.60
N GLN A 346 -6.47 16.31 7.48
CA GLN A 346 -7.18 16.86 6.34
C GLN A 346 -8.34 17.78 6.76
N SER A 347 -8.15 18.53 7.85
CA SER A 347 -9.20 19.34 8.47
C SER A 347 -9.85 20.35 7.52
N SER A 348 -9.11 20.86 6.53
CA SER A 348 -9.64 21.74 5.49
C SER A 348 -10.75 21.11 4.64
N PHE A 349 -10.83 19.78 4.57
CA PHE A 349 -11.88 19.07 3.83
C PHE A 349 -13.08 18.65 4.72
N LEU A 350 -13.07 18.95 6.03
CA LEU A 350 -14.14 18.55 6.95
C LEU A 350 -15.50 19.19 6.60
N HIS A 351 -15.50 20.35 5.95
CA HIS A 351 -16.74 21.01 5.54
C HIS A 351 -17.60 20.11 4.63
N TYR A 352 -16.99 19.28 3.78
CA TYR A 352 -17.70 18.28 2.95
C TYR A 352 -18.34 17.14 3.74
N PHE A 353 -18.11 17.02 5.04
CA PHE A 353 -18.65 15.94 5.87
C PHE A 353 -19.49 16.48 7.05
N ASN A 354 -19.61 17.79 7.14
CA ASN A 354 -20.39 18.49 8.17
C ASN A 354 -21.61 19.21 7.58
N ASP A 355 -21.71 19.33 6.26
CA ASP A 355 -22.82 19.97 5.55
C ASP A 355 -23.75 18.92 4.92
N PRO A 356 -24.88 18.57 5.57
CA PRO A 356 -25.83 17.61 5.04
C PRO A 356 -26.58 18.12 3.79
N SER A 357 -26.51 19.42 3.47
CA SER A 357 -27.13 19.95 2.24
C SER A 357 -26.29 19.66 1.00
N PHE A 358 -24.97 19.46 1.17
CA PHE A 358 -24.03 19.22 0.09
C PHE A 358 -23.80 17.72 -0.16
N THR A 359 -23.61 16.95 0.91
CA THR A 359 -23.20 15.53 0.88
C THR A 359 -23.90 14.75 2.00
N PRO A 360 -25.24 14.55 1.89
CA PRO A 360 -26.04 13.98 2.99
C PRO A 360 -25.57 12.58 3.41
N LEU A 361 -25.31 11.67 2.48
CA LEU A 361 -24.92 10.29 2.80
C LEU A 361 -23.53 10.22 3.43
N LEU A 362 -22.57 10.97 2.91
CA LEU A 362 -21.22 11.02 3.48
C LEU A 362 -21.22 11.71 4.84
N THR A 363 -22.03 12.76 5.02
CA THR A 363 -22.21 13.44 6.31
C THR A 363 -22.81 12.51 7.35
N THR A 364 -23.88 11.78 7.01
CA THR A 364 -24.49 10.79 7.92
C THR A 364 -23.47 9.73 8.34
N ARG A 365 -22.78 9.11 7.37
CA ARG A 365 -21.75 8.10 7.66
C ARG A 365 -20.62 8.66 8.53
N PHE A 366 -20.17 9.89 8.28
CA PHE A 366 -19.12 10.52 9.06
C PHE A 366 -19.55 10.79 10.51
N LYS A 367 -20.80 11.21 10.71
CA LYS A 367 -21.36 11.47 12.06
C LYS A 367 -21.60 10.18 12.85
N GLU A 368 -22.13 9.14 12.21
CA GLU A 368 -22.40 7.83 12.81
C GLU A 368 -21.13 7.01 13.10
N THR A 369 -20.01 7.36 12.47
CA THR A 369 -18.74 6.68 12.71
C THR A 369 -18.21 7.02 14.11
N HIS A 370 -18.15 6.03 15.00
CA HIS A 370 -17.49 6.15 16.31
C HIS A 370 -15.97 6.06 16.18
N GLU A 371 -15.24 6.68 17.12
CA GLU A 371 -13.78 6.59 17.15
C GLU A 371 -13.32 5.20 17.59
N LEU A 372 -12.19 4.75 17.04
CA LEU A 372 -11.54 3.51 17.42
C LEU A 372 -10.25 3.87 18.18
N THR A 373 -10.34 3.96 19.51
CA THR A 373 -9.21 4.36 20.35
C THR A 373 -8.14 3.27 20.39
N GLY A 374 -6.87 3.67 20.30
CA GLY A 374 -5.72 2.77 20.48
C GLY A 374 -5.30 1.94 19.27
N PHE A 375 -6.06 1.96 18.17
CA PHE A 375 -5.73 1.24 16.94
C PHE A 375 -5.19 2.18 15.85
N GLU A 376 -3.98 1.92 15.34
CA GLU A 376 -3.45 2.61 14.15
C GLU A 376 -3.21 1.61 13.03
N MET A 377 -3.84 1.83 11.88
CA MET A 377 -3.51 1.12 10.66
C MET A 377 -2.23 1.66 10.04
N VAL A 378 -1.28 0.77 9.83
CA VAL A 378 0.09 1.13 9.46
C VAL A 378 0.39 0.80 8.01
N THR A 379 -0.01 -0.38 7.56
CA THR A 379 0.32 -0.89 6.23
C THR A 379 -0.92 -1.48 5.60
N VAL A 380 -1.10 -1.25 4.29
CA VAL A 380 -2.17 -1.86 3.50
C VAL A 380 -1.60 -2.33 2.17
N TYR A 381 -1.85 -3.58 1.81
CA TYR A 381 -1.35 -4.17 0.57
C TYR A 381 -2.32 -5.21 0.00
N SER A 382 -2.13 -5.56 -1.28
CA SER A 382 -2.86 -6.65 -1.95
C SER A 382 -1.95 -7.86 -2.05
N ASP A 383 -2.49 -9.06 -1.84
CA ASP A 383 -1.77 -10.33 -1.93
C ASP A 383 -2.69 -11.43 -2.46
N THR A 384 -2.22 -12.68 -2.62
CA THR A 384 -3.12 -13.84 -2.72
C THR A 384 -3.53 -14.33 -1.34
N ILE A 385 -4.69 -14.99 -1.25
CA ILE A 385 -5.15 -15.62 0.00
C ILE A 385 -4.09 -16.60 0.54
N GLU A 386 -3.51 -17.44 -0.31
CA GLU A 386 -2.46 -18.39 0.06
C GLU A 386 -1.29 -17.70 0.77
N GLN A 387 -0.79 -16.63 0.15
CA GLN A 387 0.35 -15.90 0.66
C GLN A 387 -0.02 -15.11 1.92
N ALA A 388 -1.20 -14.50 1.97
CA ALA A 388 -1.68 -13.81 3.15
C ALA A 388 -2.01 -14.74 4.32
N LEU A 389 -2.26 -16.04 4.11
CA LEU A 389 -2.44 -16.97 5.24
C LEU A 389 -1.10 -17.46 5.78
N ASN A 390 -0.12 -17.71 4.91
CA ASN A 390 1.13 -18.39 5.28
C ASN A 390 2.26 -17.46 5.75
N ASN A 391 2.25 -16.18 5.37
CA ASN A 391 3.36 -15.27 5.71
C ASN A 391 3.15 -14.58 7.06
N GLU A 392 4.22 -14.26 7.79
CA GLU A 392 4.09 -13.38 8.96
C GLU A 392 3.74 -11.93 8.55
N MET A 393 3.46 -11.08 9.53
CA MET A 393 3.20 -9.66 9.29
C MET A 393 4.38 -8.96 8.62
N GLN A 394 4.11 -8.05 7.68
CA GLN A 394 5.14 -7.17 7.14
C GLN A 394 5.76 -6.32 8.26
N LEU A 395 5.00 -6.06 9.35
CA LEU A 395 5.50 -5.32 10.52
C LEU A 395 6.68 -6.01 11.25
N ASN A 396 6.88 -7.32 11.08
CA ASN A 396 7.89 -8.11 11.79
C ASN A 396 9.20 -8.29 11.04
N ARG A 397 9.25 -7.84 9.78
CA ARG A 397 10.30 -8.21 8.84
C ARG A 397 10.85 -6.96 8.19
N SER A 398 12.17 -6.90 8.06
CA SER A 398 12.78 -5.90 7.19
C SER A 398 12.34 -6.13 5.73
N PRO A 399 12.36 -5.09 4.88
CA PRO A 399 12.09 -5.24 3.44
C PRO A 399 12.87 -6.37 2.78
N ARG A 400 14.13 -6.58 3.20
CA ARG A 400 14.99 -7.63 2.66
C ARG A 400 14.51 -9.02 3.06
N GLN A 401 14.22 -9.24 4.34
CA GLN A 401 13.68 -10.51 4.84
C GLN A 401 12.39 -10.90 4.12
N GLN A 402 11.49 -9.93 3.92
CA GLN A 402 10.25 -10.17 3.17
C GLN A 402 10.50 -10.65 1.74
N LEU A 403 11.51 -10.10 1.06
CA LEU A 403 11.89 -10.54 -0.27
C LEU A 403 12.55 -11.94 -0.26
N GLU A 404 13.39 -12.24 0.74
CA GLU A 404 14.06 -13.54 0.90
C GLU A 404 13.03 -14.67 1.13
N GLU A 405 12.09 -14.49 2.05
CA GLU A 405 11.07 -15.51 2.37
C GLU A 405 10.07 -15.72 1.22
N ARG A 406 9.85 -14.69 0.41
CA ARG A 406 9.05 -14.77 -0.82
C ARG A 406 9.85 -15.33 -2.00
N GLY A 407 11.09 -15.77 -1.78
CA GLY A 407 11.95 -16.37 -2.80
C GLY A 407 12.37 -15.39 -3.89
N LEU A 408 12.42 -14.09 -3.61
CA LEU A 408 12.79 -13.03 -4.55
C LEU A 408 14.25 -12.57 -4.43
N LEU A 409 14.96 -13.01 -3.39
CA LEU A 409 16.39 -12.76 -3.19
C LEU A 409 17.21 -14.04 -3.12
#